data_AF-A0A528E5L5-F1
#
_entry.id   AF-A0A528E5L5-F1
#
_cell.length_a   1.000
_cell.length_b   1.000
_cell.length_c   1.000
_cell.angle_alpha   90.00
_cell.angle_beta   90.00
_cell.angle_gamma   90.00
#
_symmetry.space_group_name_H-M   'P 1'
#
loop_
_entity.id
_entity.type
_entity.pdbx_description
1 polymer ?
#
loop_
_entity_poly.entity_id
_entity_poly.type
_entity_poly.pdbx_seq_one_letter_code
_entity_poly.pdbx_strand_id
1 'polypeptide(L)' 'MKFVLHQGLGHSTVHHIGDYLRSHGTGRHWIERYRGDIFVFVSDAADEAILRNEFSSLLDAVGDTQTNGAPRR' A
#
# COMPACT_ATOMS: atom_id res chain seq x y z
N MET A 1 -2.65 -7.10 -2.45
CA MET A 1 -3.19 -5.75 -2.69
C MET A 1 -2.08 -4.71 -2.64
N LYS A 2 -2.26 -3.60 -3.36
CA LYS A 2 -1.26 -2.52 -3.51
C LYS A 2 -1.83 -1.18 -3.06
N PHE A 3 -1.02 -0.41 -2.33
CA PHE A 3 -1.34 0.94 -1.89
C PHE A 3 -0.20 1.89 -2.25
N VAL A 4 -0.53 3.15 -2.53
CA VAL A 4 0.44 4.23 -2.75
C VAL A 4 0.33 5.24 -1.63
N LEU A 5 1.48 5.67 -1.10
CA LEU A 5 1.58 6.69 -0.09
C LEU A 5 1.45 8.09 -0.71
N HIS A 6 0.69 8.97 -0.07
CA HIS A 6 0.57 10.36 -0.51
C HIS A 6 1.93 11.06 -0.55
N GLN A 7 2.10 11.92 -1.56
CA GLN A 7 3.34 12.65 -1.77
C GLN A 7 3.64 13.59 -0.60
N GLY A 8 4.91 13.65 -0.20
CA GLY A 8 5.36 14.42 0.98
C GLY A 8 5.39 13.61 2.28
N LEU A 9 4.86 12.38 2.30
CA LEU A 9 5.01 11.45 3.41
C LEU A 9 6.30 10.63 3.22
N GLY A 10 7.18 10.70 4.23
CA GLY A 10 8.55 10.21 4.13
C GLY A 10 8.80 8.85 4.79
N HIS A 11 10.08 8.58 5.03
CA HIS A 11 10.60 7.36 5.64
C HIS A 11 9.94 7.02 6.99
N SER A 12 9.63 8.03 7.81
CA SER A 12 9.01 7.85 9.13
C SER A 12 7.63 7.21 9.04
N THR A 13 6.81 7.65 8.10
CA THR A 13 5.45 7.14 7.88
C THR A 13 5.48 5.68 7.44
N VAL A 14 6.42 5.34 6.55
CA VAL A 14 6.63 3.97 6.06
C VAL A 14 7.01 3.02 7.19
N HIS A 15 7.92 3.44 8.07
CA HIS A 15 8.29 2.64 9.24
C HIS A 15 7.10 2.44 10.18
N HIS A 16 6.35 3.51 10.45
CA HIS A 16 5.16 3.42 11.31
C HIS A 16 4.13 2.44 10.74
N ILE A 17 3.84 2.49 9.44
CA ILE A 17 2.94 1.54 8.78
C ILE A 17 3.48 0.11 8.91
N GLY A 18 4.76 -0.11 8.63
CA GLY A 18 5.37 -1.44 8.70
C GLY A 18 5.34 -2.04 10.11
N ASP A 19 5.65 -1.22 11.13
CA ASP A 19 5.61 -1.66 12.52
C ASP A 19 4.18 -1.94 12.97
N TYR A 20 3.22 -1.10 12.59
CA TYR A 20 1.81 -1.32 12.89
C TYR A 20 1.30 -2.65 12.31
N LEU A 21 1.65 -2.94 11.05
CA LEU A 21 1.28 -4.19 10.39
C LEU A 21 1.94 -5.42 11.05
N ARG A 22 3.16 -5.30 11.59
CA ARG A 22 3.79 -6.40 12.35
C ARG A 22 3.12 -6.64 13.70
N SER A 23 2.61 -5.59 14.34
CA SER A 23 2.00 -5.69 15.67
C SER A 23 0.53 -6.09 15.64
N HIS A 24 -0.24 -5.65 14.64
CA HIS A 24 -1.70 -5.82 14.61
C HIS A 24 -2.20 -6.68 13.46
N GLY A 25 -1.35 -6.91 12.45
CA GLY A 25 -1.67 -7.69 11.27
C GLY A 25 -0.92 -9.01 11.21
N THR A 26 -0.67 -9.49 9.99
CA THR A 26 0.12 -10.71 9.75
C THR A 26 1.61 -10.40 9.55
N GLY A 27 1.96 -9.13 9.38
CA GLY A 27 3.31 -8.67 9.08
C GLY A 27 3.78 -9.06 7.67
N ARG A 28 2.91 -9.62 6.82
CA ARG A 28 3.22 -10.05 5.45
C ARG A 28 3.04 -8.90 4.47
N HIS A 29 3.96 -7.95 4.57
CA HIS A 29 4.02 -6.79 3.68
C HIS A 29 5.42 -6.57 3.14
N TRP A 30 5.52 -5.87 2.01
CA TRP A 30 6.77 -5.30 1.55
C TRP A 30 6.53 -3.88 1.03
N ILE A 31 7.59 -3.07 1.08
CA ILE A 31 7.55 -1.67 0.66
C ILE A 31 8.49 -1.52 -0.53
N GLU A 32 8.01 -0.84 -1.56
CA GLU A 32 8.77 -0.52 -2.76
C GLU A 32 8.80 0.99 -2.99
N ARG A 33 9.95 1.51 -3.43
CA ARG A 33 10.09 2.90 -3.82
C ARG A 33 10.37 2.97 -5.31
N TYR A 34 9.56 3.71 -6.05
CA TYR A 34 9.70 3.84 -7.49
C TYR A 34 9.43 5.28 -7.93
N ARG A 35 10.41 5.90 -8.59
CA ARG A 35 10.34 7.28 -9.13
C ARG A 35 9.85 8.36 -8.14
N GLY A 36 10.12 8.17 -6.85
CA GLY A 36 9.72 9.11 -5.79
C GLY A 36 8.40 8.74 -5.10
N ASP A 37 7.62 7.82 -5.68
CA ASP A 37 6.44 7.25 -5.04
C ASP A 37 6.82 6.07 -4.15
N ILE A 38 6.05 5.88 -3.08
CA ILE A 38 6.22 4.77 -2.14
C ILE A 38 4.98 3.89 -2.21
N PHE A 39 5.20 2.60 -2.45
CA PHE A 39 4.16 1.60 -2.53
C PHE A 39 4.25 0.63 -1.35
N VAL A 40 3.10 0.32 -0.77
CA VAL A 40 2.95 -0.70 0.27
C VAL A 40 2.15 -1.84 -0.32
N PHE A 41 2.72 -3.04 -0.28
CA PHE A 41 2.07 -4.25 -0.76
C PHE A 41 1.77 -5.15 0.42
N VAL A 42 0.57 -5.72 0.42
CA VAL A 42 0.10 -6.66 1.43
C VAL A 42 -0.44 -7.92 0.77
N SER A 43 -0.15 -9.06 1.38
CA SER A 43 -0.55 -10.38 0.88
C SER A 43 -1.78 -10.95 1.59
N ASP A 44 -2.17 -10.37 2.73
CA ASP A 44 -3.25 -10.89 3.57
C ASP A 44 -4.40 -9.88 3.69
N ALA A 45 -5.64 -10.39 3.81
CA ALA A 45 -6.84 -9.58 3.95
C ALA A 45 -6.88 -8.82 5.28
N ALA A 46 -6.27 -9.36 6.34
CA ALA A 46 -6.16 -8.66 7.63
C ALA A 46 -5.30 -7.38 7.49
N ASP A 47 -4.15 -7.50 6.82
CA ASP A 47 -3.25 -6.37 6.56
C ASP A 47 -3.91 -5.35 5.61
N GLU A 48 -4.65 -5.82 4.61
CA GLU A 48 -5.44 -4.94 3.74
C GLU A 48 -6.48 -4.14 4.53
N ALA A 49 -7.26 -4.80 5.40
CA ALA A 49 -8.27 -4.13 6.21
C ALA A 49 -7.66 -3.06 7.12
N ILE A 50 -6.50 -3.33 7.71
CA ILE A 50 -5.75 -2.36 8.51
C ILE A 50 -5.38 -1.13 7.67
N LEU A 51 -4.81 -1.32 6.47
CA LEU A 51 -4.41 -0.19 5.63
C LEU A 51 -5.61 0.67 5.18
N ARG A 52 -6.76 0.04 4.93
CA ARG A 52 -7.99 0.75 4.55
C ARG A 52 -8.64 1.49 5.72
N ASN A 53 -8.59 0.94 6.92
CA ASN A 53 -9.29 1.53 8.07
C ASN A 53 -8.41 2.58 8.75
N GLU A 54 -7.17 2.22 9.09
CA GLU A 54 -6.30 3.05 9.93
C GLU A 54 -5.46 4.04 9.11
N PHE A 55 -5.19 3.73 7.83
CA PHE A 55 -4.26 4.48 7.00
C PHE A 55 -4.87 5.04 5.72
N SER A 56 -6.20 5.04 5.57
CA SER A 56 -6.87 5.58 4.38
C SER A 56 -6.62 7.07 4.13
N SER A 57 -6.27 7.84 5.17
CA SER A 57 -5.92 9.25 5.00
C SER A 57 -4.50 9.48 4.48
N LEU A 58 -3.66 8.44 4.45
CA LEU A 58 -2.25 8.51 4.05
C LEU A 58 -1.95 7.65 2.81
N LEU A 59 -2.80 6.66 2.54
CA LEU A 59 -2.64 5.67 1.50
C LEU A 59 -3.86 5.64 0.60
N ASP A 60 -3.62 5.66 -0.71
CA ASP A 60 -4.63 5.33 -1.70
C ASP A 60 -4.47 3.89 -2.16
N ALA A 61 -5.57 3.15 -2.22
CA ALA A 61 -5.56 1.81 -2.81
C ALA A 61 -5.31 1.93 -4.32
N VAL A 62 -4.20 1.36 -4.79
CA VAL A 62 -3.93 1.25 -6.22
C VAL A 62 -4.62 0.00 -6.71
N GLY A 63 -5.77 0.17 -7.34
CA GLY A 63 -6.60 -0.94 -7.78
C GLY A 63 -5.86 -1.89 -8.73
N ASP A 64 -6.21 -3.17 -8.62
CA ASP A 64 -6.16 -4.18 -9.68
C ASP A 64 -7.07 -3.69 -10.84
N THR A 65 -6.65 -2.62 -11.51
CA THR A 65 -7.18 -2.35 -12.84
C THR A 65 -6.51 -3.41 -13.69
N GLN A 66 -7.13 -4.58 -13.75
CA GLN A 66 -7.02 -5.47 -14.88
C GLN A 66 -6.94 -4.56 -16.09
N THR A 67 -5.77 -4.52 -16.70
CA THR A 67 -5.55 -3.94 -18.01
C THR A 67 -6.56 -4.64 -18.89
N ASN A 68 -7.75 -4.06 -19.03
CA ASN A 68 -8.63 -4.39 -20.13
C ASN A 68 -7.89 -3.81 -21.33
N GLY A 69 -6.92 -4.59 -21.80
CA GLY A 69 -6.34 -4.44 -23.11
C GLY A 69 -7.49 -4.58 -24.09
N ALA A 70 -8.16 -3.48 -24.38
CA ALA A 70 -8.65 -3.26 -25.71
C ALA A 70 -7.41 -2.85 -26.52
N PRO A 71 -6.83 -3.73 -27.35
CA PRO A 71 -5.93 -3.26 -28.39
C PRO A 71 -6.75 -2.32 -29.26
N ARG A 72 -6.44 -1.01 -29.20
CA ARG A 72 -6.89 -0.08 -30.23
C ARG A 72 -6.21 -0.51 -31.52
N ARG A 73 -6.99 -1.09 -32.42
CA ARG A 73 -6.67 -1.25 -33.83
C ARG A 73 -7.75 -0.56 -34.64
#